data_AF-A0A8T5QVT2-F1
#
_entry.id   AF-A0A8T5QVT2-F1
#
_cell.length_a   1.000
_cell.length_b   1.000
_cell.length_c   1.000
_cell.angle_alpha   90.00
_cell.angle_beta   90.00
_cell.angle_gamma   90.00
#
_symmetry.space_group_name_H-M   'P 1'
#
loop_
_entity.id
_entity.type
_entity.pdbx_description
1 polymer ?
#
loop_
_entity_poly.entity_id
_entity_poly.type
_entity_poly.pdbx_seq_one_letter_code
_entity_poly.pdbx_strand_id
1 'polypeptide(L)' 'MGAKWQCKVCGYIYDGDVPPQRCPQCGMSGSNFKKIAEAHEERLKYDEEERLK' A
#
# COMPACT_ATOMS: atom_id res chain seq x y z
N MET A 1 1.87 5.49 13.91
CA MET A 1 1.64 4.62 12.74
C MET A 1 1.65 5.50 11.50
N GLY A 2 2.64 5.38 10.63
CA GLY A 2 2.69 6.13 9.38
C GLY A 2 1.77 5.53 8.32
N ALA A 3 1.27 6.35 7.40
CA ALA A 3 0.58 5.83 6.23
C ALA A 3 1.58 5.13 5.31
N LYS A 4 1.15 4.03 4.69
CA LYS A 4 1.90 3.36 3.62
C LYS A 4 1.15 3.56 2.32
N TRP A 5 1.90 3.76 1.24
CA TRP A 5 1.37 4.00 -0.09
C TRP A 5 1.99 3.02 -1.07
N GLN A 6 1.18 2.22 -1.74
CA GLN A 6 1.63 1.30 -2.79
C GLN A 6 1.30 1.85 -4.17
N CYS A 7 2.28 1.91 -5.06
CA CYS A 7 2.05 2.21 -6.47
C CYS A 7 1.25 1.07 -7.12
N LYS A 8 0.08 1.38 -7.70
CA LYS A 8 -0.76 0.41 -8.42
C LYS A 8 -0.12 -0.10 -9.73
N VAL A 9 0.94 0.57 -10.20
CA VAL A 9 1.58 0.28 -11.50
C VAL A 9 2.75 -0.68 -11.32
N CYS A 10 3.71 -0.33 -10.46
CA CYS A 10 4.93 -1.11 -10.27
C CYS A 10 5.02 -1.83 -8.92
N GLY A 11 4.08 -1.59 -8.00
CA GLY A 11 4.09 -2.20 -6.67
C GLY A 11 5.01 -1.55 -5.64
N TYR A 12 5.73 -0.46 -5.98
CA TYR A 12 6.60 0.26 -5.05
C TYR A 12 5.84 0.75 -3.80
N ILE A 13 6.41 0.51 -2.62
CA ILE A 13 5.84 0.92 -1.32
C ILE A 13 6.61 2.12 -0.77
N TYR A 14 5.89 3.20 -0.51
CA TYR A 14 6.38 4.39 0.17
C TYR A 14 5.80 4.45 1.58
N ASP A 15 6.65 4.71 2.58
CA ASP A 15 6.26 4.88 3.98
C ASP A 15 6.31 6.38 4.31
N GLY A 16 5.15 6.96 4.63
CA GLY A 16 5.00 8.39 4.90
C GLY A 16 3.53 8.84 4.83
N ASP A 17 3.20 9.91 5.53
CA ASP A 17 1.83 10.41 5.65
C ASP A 17 1.19 10.79 4.29
N VAL A 18 2.00 11.21 3.32
CA VAL A 18 1.56 11.65 1.99
C VAL A 18 2.28 10.89 0.87
N PRO A 19 1.60 10.56 -0.25
CA PRO A 19 2.24 9.89 -1.36
C PRO A 19 3.16 10.86 -2.13
N PRO A 20 4.23 10.37 -2.76
CA PRO A 20 5.08 11.20 -3.60
C PRO A 20 4.35 11.63 -4.87
N GLN A 21 4.69 12.83 -5.40
CA GLN A 21 4.12 13.37 -6.65
C GLN A 21 4.42 12.52 -7.88
N ARG A 22 5.54 11.78 -7.85
CA ARG A 22 5.92 10.80 -8.87
C ARG A 22 6.50 9.58 -8.20
N CYS A 23 6.19 8.41 -8.75
CA CYS A 23 6.77 7.16 -8.29
C CYS A 23 8.28 7.17 -8.59
N PRO A 24 9.16 6.96 -7.60
CA PRO A 24 10.60 6.92 -7.83
C PRO A 24 11.06 5.69 -8.61
N GLN A 25 10.23 4.64 -8.67
CA GLN A 25 10.58 3.39 -9.34
C GLN A 25 10.14 3.34 -10.81
N CYS A 26 8.96 3.85 -11.15
CA CYS A 26 8.44 3.81 -12.52
C CYS A 26 8.15 5.18 -13.14
N GLY A 27 8.28 6.28 -12.39
CA GLY A 27 8.05 7.65 -12.88
C GLY A 27 6.58 8.06 -13.03
N MET A 28 5.61 7.16 -12.81
CA MET A 28 4.18 7.46 -12.91
C MET A 28 3.74 8.52 -11.89
N SER A 29 2.72 9.30 -12.25
CA SER A 29 2.13 10.32 -11.38
C SER A 29 1.61 9.74 -10.06
N GLY A 30 1.74 10.52 -8.98
CA GLY A 30 1.38 10.17 -7.60
C GLY A 30 -0.06 9.72 -7.41
N SER A 31 -0.97 10.12 -8.31
CA SER A 31 -2.37 9.67 -8.36
C SER A 31 -2.53 8.16 -8.47
N ASN A 32 -1.49 7.43 -8.88
CA ASN A 32 -1.50 5.97 -8.99
C ASN A 32 -1.11 5.25 -7.68
N PHE A 33 -0.87 5.98 -6.58
CA PHE A 33 -0.64 5.37 -5.28
C PHE A 33 -1.96 5.05 -4.57
N LYS A 34 -2.03 3.89 -3.90
CA LYS A 34 -3.11 3.52 -2.98
C LYS A 34 -2.58 3.47 -1.54
N LYS A 35 -3.36 3.95 -0.59
CA LYS A 35 -3.07 3.81 0.84
C LYS A 35 -3.26 2.35 1.26
N ILE A 36 -2.27 1.76 1.94
CA ILE A 36 -2.28 0.37 2.43
C ILE A 36 -2.37 0.27 3.96
N ALA A 37 -2.19 1.37 4.68
CA ALA A 37 -2.18 1.41 6.16
C ALA A 37 -3.56 1.16 6.83
N GLU A 38 -4.64 0.98 6.07
CA GLU A 38 -5.94 0.56 6.60
C GLU A 38 -6.41 -0.77 5.99
N ALA A 39 -6.08 -1.04 4.72
CA ALA A 39 -6.59 -2.19 3.99
C ALA A 39 -5.75 -3.48 4.14
N HIS A 40 -4.48 -3.40 4.56
CA HIS A 40 -3.64 -4.61 4.66
C HIS A 40 -3.84 -5.35 5.99
N GLU A 41 -4.20 -4.67 7.07
CA GLU A 41 -4.51 -5.32 8.35
C GLU A 41 -5.84 -6.10 8.27
N GLU A 42 -6.81 -5.62 7.51
CA GLU A 42 -8.11 -6.28 7.37
C GLU A 42 -8.02 -7.58 6.54
N ARG A 43 -7.10 -7.66 5.57
CA ARG A 43 -6.91 -8.86 4.75
C ARG A 43 -6.04 -9.94 5.41
N LEU A 44 -5.12 -9.56 6.31
CA LEU A 44 -4.32 -10.52 7.07
C LEU A 44 -5.16 -11.27 8.12
N LYS A 45 -6.18 -10.63 8.68
CA LYS A 45 -7.10 -11.29 9.62
C LYS A 45 -7.88 -12.43 8.95
N TYR A 46 -8.31 -12.25 7.70
CA TYR A 46 -9.12 -13.24 7.00
C TYR A 46 -8.36 -14.55 6.65
N ASP A 47 -7.09 -14.46 6.24
CA ASP A 47 -6.28 -15.65 5.87
C ASP A 47 -5.89 -16.47 7.11
N GLU A 48 -5.60 -15.82 8.24
CA GLU A 48 -5.34 -16.52 9.51
C GLU A 48 -6.60 -17.19 10.07
N GLU A 49 -7.76 -16.54 9.99
CA GLU A 49 -9.05 -17.13 10.40
C GLU A 49 -9.45 -18.36 9.57
N GLU A 50 -9.13 -18.40 8.27
CA GLU A 50 -9.41 -19.57 7.44
C GLU A 50 -8.39 -20.70 7.66
N ARG A 51 -7.11 -20.37 7.87
CA ARG A 51 -6.05 -21.35 8.14
C ARG A 51 -6.13 -21.99 9.53
N LEU A 52 -6.81 -21.37 10.49
CA LEU A 52 -7.07 -21.93 11.82
C LEU A 52 -8.33 -22.83 11.91
N LYS A 53 -9.02 -23.09 10.79
CA LYS A 53 -10.10 -24.10 10.72
C LYS A 53 -9.59 -25.49 10.36
#